data_AF-A0A090WFU1-F1
#
_entry.id   AF-A0A090WFU1-F1
#
_cell.length_a   1.000
_cell.length_b   1.000
_cell.length_c   1.000
_cell.angle_alpha   90.00
_cell.angle_beta   90.00
_cell.angle_gamma   90.00
#
_symmetry.space_group_name_H-M   'P 1'
#
loop_
_entity.id
_entity.type
_entity.pdbx_description
1 polymer ?
#
loop_
_entity_poly.entity_id
_entity_poly.type
_entity_poly.pdbx_seq_one_letter_code
_entity_poly.pdbx_strand_id
1 'polypeptide(L)'
;MHKEIQQFPYLLFGSLCLHAFLEGMPLQDHGGMVYGISIHKIPIAFIFTSFLLNSTMSRWKAIVILLLFAVMSPLGSLLASELSFFDAYMTPIKAIVAGIVLHVSTTLILESSEAHKFNLAKILVMLIGAVLGGFLV
;
A
#
# COMPACT_ATOMS: atom_id res chain seq x y z
N MET A 1 -2.99 -25.78 14.98
CA MET A 1 -4.04 -24.87 15.46
C MET A 1 -3.92 -23.57 14.70
N HIS A 2 -4.74 -23.34 13.68
CA HIS A 2 -4.89 -21.99 13.11
C HIS A 2 -5.59 -21.14 14.18
N LYS A 3 -4.91 -20.12 14.70
CA LYS A 3 -5.54 -19.12 15.57
C LYS A 3 -6.56 -18.37 14.71
N GLU A 4 -7.83 -18.72 14.86
CA GLU A 4 -8.95 -17.88 14.46
C GLU A 4 -8.68 -16.46 14.98
N ILE A 5 -8.48 -15.50 14.08
CA ILE A 5 -8.28 -14.09 14.43
C ILE A 5 -9.64 -13.58 14.93
N GLN A 6 -9.90 -13.77 16.24
CA GLN A 6 -11.22 -13.49 16.83
C GLN A 6 -11.55 -12.00 16.92
N GLN A 7 -10.57 -11.12 16.70
CA GLN A 7 -10.75 -9.68 16.79
C GLN A 7 -10.17 -9.00 15.55
N PHE A 8 -10.99 -8.15 14.93
CA PHE A 8 -10.58 -7.34 13.80
C PHE A 8 -9.36 -6.46 14.19
N PRO A 9 -8.24 -6.49 13.45
CA PRO A 9 -7.03 -5.77 13.81
C PRO A 9 -7.18 -4.28 13.45
N TYR A 10 -7.84 -3.52 14.32
CA TYR A 10 -8.11 -2.09 14.12
C TYR A 10 -6.84 -1.26 13.85
N LEU A 11 -5.71 -1.60 14.48
CA LEU A 11 -4.42 -0.95 14.23
C LEU A 11 -3.91 -1.18 12.81
N LEU A 12 -4.06 -2.41 12.29
CA LEU A 12 -3.68 -2.73 10.91
C LEU A 12 -4.53 -1.93 9.93
N PHE A 13 -5.84 -1.88 10.17
CA PHE A 13 -6.75 -1.11 9.33
C PHE A 13 -6.41 0.40 9.34
N GLY A 14 -6.22 0.98 10.52
CA GLY A 14 -5.84 2.40 10.64
C GLY A 14 -4.51 2.72 9.95
N SER A 15 -3.52 1.85 10.09
CA SER A 15 -2.23 1.97 9.40
C SER A 15 -2.39 1.92 7.87
N LEU A 16 -3.18 0.97 7.35
CA LEU A 16 -3.47 0.87 5.91
C LEU A 16 -4.21 2.10 5.38
N CYS A 17 -5.18 2.64 6.12
CA CYS A 17 -5.85 3.88 5.76
C CYS A 17 -4.88 5.06 5.69
N LEU A 18 -4.01 5.22 6.70
CA LEU A 18 -2.99 6.27 6.70
C LEU A 18 -2.01 6.11 5.54
N HIS A 19 -1.57 4.88 5.27
CA HIS A 19 -0.71 4.57 4.14
C HIS A 19 -1.34 4.96 2.80
N ALA A 20 -2.58 4.51 2.55
CA ALA A 20 -3.31 4.82 1.33
C ALA A 20 -3.62 6.32 1.17
N PHE A 21 -3.78 7.04 2.28
CA PHE A 21 -3.95 8.49 2.31
C PHE A 21 -2.65 9.23 1.93
N LEU A 22 -1.53 8.90 2.58
CA LEU A 22 -0.23 9.53 2.30
C LEU A 22 0.25 9.23 0.87
N GLU A 23 0.05 8.01 0.40
CA GLU A 23 0.35 7.62 -0.99
C GLU A 23 -0.55 8.35 -2.00
N GLY A 24 -1.73 8.81 -1.58
CA GLY A 24 -2.64 9.60 -2.41
C GLY A 24 -2.17 11.05 -2.65
N MET A 25 -1.46 11.65 -1.71
CA MET A 25 -1.02 13.05 -1.80
C MET A 25 -0.15 13.37 -3.02
N PRO A 26 0.87 12.56 -3.38
CA PRO A 26 1.74 12.85 -4.52
C PRO A 26 1.13 12.48 -5.89
N LEU A 27 -0.14 12.04 -5.96
CA LEU A 27 -0.81 11.66 -7.22
C LEU A 27 -1.16 12.84 -8.15
N GLN A 28 -1.06 14.06 -7.64
CA GLN A 28 -1.40 15.28 -8.37
C GLN A 28 -0.42 15.58 -9.50
N ASP A 29 0.84 15.16 -9.36
CA ASP A 29 1.84 15.27 -10.41
C ASP A 29 1.48 14.28 -11.53
N HIS A 30 0.96 14.80 -12.64
CA HIS A 30 0.63 14.04 -13.84
C HIS A 30 1.88 13.38 -14.46
N GLY A 31 2.22 12.18 -13.99
CA GLY A 31 3.40 11.43 -14.45
C GLY A 31 3.33 9.94 -14.13
N GLY A 32 4.44 9.21 -14.36
CA GLY A 32 4.54 7.75 -14.18
C GLY A 32 4.18 7.23 -12.78
N MET A 33 4.16 8.11 -11.78
CA MET A 33 3.79 7.78 -10.39
C MET A 33 2.35 7.27 -10.26
N VAL A 34 1.41 7.81 -11.06
CA VAL A 34 0.01 7.37 -11.04
C VAL A 34 -0.13 5.91 -11.49
N TYR A 35 0.62 5.53 -12.53
CA TYR A 35 0.63 4.15 -13.04
C TYR A 35 1.28 3.19 -12.04
N GLY A 36 2.41 3.57 -11.44
CA GLY A 36 3.09 2.77 -10.42
C GLY A 36 2.22 2.49 -9.18
N ILE A 37 1.59 3.54 -8.64
CA ILE A 37 0.68 3.44 -7.48
C ILE A 37 -0.56 2.59 -7.82
N SER A 38 -1.11 2.76 -9.03
CA SER A 38 -2.29 1.99 -9.46
C SER A 38 -2.01 0.48 -9.48
N ILE A 39 -0.84 0.08 -10.00
CA ILE A 39 -0.42 -1.33 -10.02
C ILE A 39 -0.19 -1.85 -8.59
N HIS A 40 0.45 -1.05 -7.73
CA HIS A 40 0.75 -1.42 -6.34
C HIS A 40 -0.50 -1.65 -5.48
N LYS A 41 -1.62 -0.98 -5.79
CA LYS A 41 -2.87 -1.14 -5.04
C LYS A 41 -3.60 -2.44 -5.31
N ILE A 42 -3.31 -3.13 -6.41
CA ILE A 42 -3.95 -4.42 -6.74
C ILE A 42 -3.57 -5.51 -5.71
N PRO A 43 -2.27 -5.76 -5.42
CA PRO A 43 -1.86 -6.69 -4.36
C PRO A 43 -2.48 -6.37 -2.99
N ILE A 44 -2.45 -5.10 -2.57
CA ILE A 44 -2.96 -4.69 -1.26
C ILE A 44 -4.47 -4.93 -1.16
N ALA A 45 -5.23 -4.54 -2.19
CA ALA A 45 -6.66 -4.77 -2.24
C ALA A 45 -7.02 -6.27 -2.20
N PHE A 46 -6.25 -7.10 -2.91
CA PHE A 46 -6.43 -8.55 -2.92
C PHE A 46 -6.19 -9.18 -1.54
N ILE A 47 -5.06 -8.84 -0.89
CA ILE A 47 -4.72 -9.33 0.45
C ILE A 47 -5.75 -8.86 1.47
N PHE A 48 -6.11 -7.57 1.44
CA PHE A 48 -7.02 -6.98 2.41
C PHE A 48 -8.45 -7.51 2.27
N THR A 49 -8.93 -7.70 1.04
CA THR A 49 -10.24 -8.33 0.78
C THR A 49 -10.24 -9.79 1.23
N SER A 50 -9.19 -10.55 0.90
CA SER A 50 -9.07 -11.95 1.35
C SER A 50 -9.03 -12.06 2.87
N PHE A 51 -8.35 -11.13 3.54
CA PHE A 51 -8.32 -11.04 4.99
C PHE A 51 -9.71 -10.76 5.58
N LEU A 52 -10.45 -9.81 5.02
CA LEU A 52 -11.81 -9.47 5.47
C LEU A 52 -12.80 -10.62 5.27
N LEU A 53 -12.70 -11.34 4.15
CA LEU A 53 -13.57 -12.48 3.84
C LEU A 53 -13.28 -13.70 4.71
N ASN A 54 -12.03 -13.88 5.16
CA ASN A 54 -11.65 -14.94 6.10
C ASN A 54 -11.91 -14.56 7.57
N SER A 55 -12.33 -13.32 7.85
CA SER A 55 -12.73 -12.90 9.19
C SER A 55 -14.17 -13.33 9.50
N THR A 56 -14.53 -13.44 10.78
CA THR A 56 -15.92 -13.73 11.23
C THR A 56 -16.90 -12.57 11.00
N MET A 57 -16.52 -11.56 10.22
CA MET A 57 -17.26 -10.33 10.03
C MET A 57 -18.32 -10.45 8.91
N SER A 58 -19.44 -9.74 9.05
CA SER A 58 -20.48 -9.75 8.02
C SER A 58 -19.97 -9.10 6.73
N ARG A 59 -20.39 -9.66 5.58
CA ARG A 59 -20.01 -9.16 4.24
C ARG A 59 -20.30 -7.67 4.06
N TRP A 60 -21.39 -7.17 4.65
CA TRP A 60 -21.74 -5.76 4.60
C TRP A 60 -20.69 -4.87 5.27
N LYS A 61 -20.20 -5.25 6.46
CA LYS A 61 -19.14 -4.51 7.13
C LYS A 61 -17.83 -4.55 6.33
N ALA A 62 -17.50 -5.67 5.69
CA ALA A 62 -16.31 -5.78 4.85
C ALA A 62 -16.37 -4.79 3.66
N ILE A 63 -17.53 -4.68 3.01
CA ILE A 63 -17.74 -3.70 1.92
C ILE A 63 -17.56 -2.26 2.42
N VAL A 64 -18.15 -1.92 3.57
CA VAL A 64 -18.01 -0.57 4.16
C VAL A 64 -16.55 -0.25 4.45
N ILE A 65 -15.80 -1.20 5.03
CA ILE A 65 -14.37 -1.03 5.32
C ILE A 65 -13.55 -0.86 4.04
N LEU A 66 -13.85 -1.64 2.99
CA LEU A 66 -13.18 -1.51 1.69
C LEU A 66 -13.46 -0.17 1.01
N LEU A 67 -14.70 0.33 1.09
CA LEU A 67 -15.06 1.65 0.56
C LEU A 67 -14.34 2.76 1.32
N LEU A 68 -14.30 2.68 2.65
CA LEU A 68 -13.53 3.62 3.47
C LEU A 68 -12.05 3.63 3.06
N PHE A 69 -11.45 2.46 2.90
CA PHE A 69 -10.06 2.33 2.44
C PHE A 69 -9.86 2.93 1.04
N ALA A 70 -10.76 2.64 0.10
CA ALA A 70 -10.68 3.15 -1.27
C ALA A 70 -10.75 4.68 -1.35
N VAL A 71 -11.54 5.31 -0.47
CA VAL A 71 -11.68 6.78 -0.41
C VAL A 71 -10.44 7.48 0.15
N MET A 72 -9.60 6.80 0.92
CA MET A 72 -8.42 7.45 1.53
C MET A 72 -7.45 8.04 0.50
N SER A 73 -7.23 7.37 -0.62
CA SER A 73 -6.31 7.85 -1.67
C SER A 73 -6.79 9.08 -2.44
N PRO A 74 -8.02 9.13 -2.97
CA PRO A 74 -8.53 10.37 -3.55
C PRO A 74 -8.62 11.49 -2.51
N LEU A 75 -8.94 11.19 -1.26
CA LEU A 75 -8.95 12.17 -0.17
C LEU A 75 -7.55 12.76 0.07
N GLY A 76 -6.50 11.93 0.05
CA GLY A 76 -5.11 12.38 0.11
C GLY A 76 -4.72 13.28 -1.04
N SER A 77 -5.08 12.91 -2.28
CA SER A 77 -4.80 13.72 -3.47
C SER A 77 -5.51 15.07 -3.43
N LEU A 78 -6.78 15.10 -3.02
CA LEU A 78 -7.58 16.32 -2.94
C LEU A 78 -7.07 17.26 -1.84
N LEU A 79 -6.78 16.74 -0.64
CA LEU A 79 -6.26 17.58 0.45
C LEU A 79 -4.91 18.19 0.09
N ALA A 80 -4.06 17.42 -0.58
CA ALA A 80 -2.76 17.90 -0.99
C ALA A 80 -2.82 18.88 -2.18
N SER A 81 -3.92 18.93 -2.95
CA SER A 81 -4.11 19.90 -4.05
C SER A 81 -4.72 21.21 -3.60
N GLU A 82 -5.61 21.16 -2.62
CA GLU A 82 -6.32 22.35 -2.13
C GLU A 82 -5.54 23.11 -1.05
N LEU A 83 -4.66 22.44 -0.32
CA LEU A 83 -3.93 23.04 0.79
C LEU A 83 -2.46 23.28 0.42
N SER A 84 -2.13 24.53 0.11
CA SER A 84 -0.75 24.99 -0.15
C SER A 84 0.24 24.74 1.00
N PHE A 85 -0.27 24.40 2.19
CA PHE A 85 0.55 23.89 3.30
C PHE A 85 1.36 22.66 2.89
N PHE A 86 0.77 21.76 2.11
CA PHE A 86 1.43 20.51 1.72
C PHE A 86 2.52 20.69 0.67
N ASP A 87 2.55 21.81 -0.07
CA ASP A 87 3.59 22.07 -1.07
C ASP A 87 4.99 22.08 -0.44
N ALA A 88 5.12 22.74 0.72
CA ALA A 88 6.38 22.80 1.47
C ALA A 88 6.81 21.45 2.07
N TYR A 89 5.86 20.52 2.28
CA TYR A 89 6.09 19.21 2.88
C TYR A 89 5.97 18.05 1.89
N MET A 90 5.76 18.33 0.61
CA MET A 90 5.53 17.29 -0.41
C MET A 90 6.76 16.37 -0.56
N THR A 91 7.97 16.93 -0.51
CA THR A 91 9.22 16.15 -0.58
C THR A 91 9.37 15.19 0.61
N PRO A 92 9.28 15.63 1.89
CA PRO A 92 9.33 14.69 3.00
C PRO A 92 8.17 13.68 3.01
N ILE A 93 6.97 14.07 2.57
CA ILE A 93 5.84 13.13 2.41
C ILE A 93 6.17 12.05 1.37
N LYS A 94 6.67 12.43 0.19
CA LYS A 94 7.13 11.50 -0.84
C LYS A 94 8.21 10.54 -0.32
N ALA A 95 9.15 11.04 0.49
CA ALA A 95 10.20 10.22 1.10
C ALA A 95 9.62 9.20 2.12
N ILE A 96 8.66 9.61 2.95
CA ILE A 96 7.97 8.72 3.89
C ILE A 96 7.20 7.63 3.12
N VAL A 97 6.43 8.03 2.09
CA VAL A 97 5.65 7.09 1.27
C VAL A 97 6.58 6.07 0.60
N ALA A 98 7.67 6.53 -0.03
CA ALA A 98 8.66 5.65 -0.62
C ALA A 98 9.27 4.68 0.41
N GLY A 99 9.59 5.17 1.62
CA GLY A 99 10.08 4.35 2.73
C GLY A 99 9.09 3.28 3.17
N ILE A 100 7.80 3.61 3.29
CA ILE A 100 6.75 2.64 3.66
C ILE A 100 6.59 1.59 2.56
N VAL A 101 6.56 2.00 1.28
CA VAL A 101 6.46 1.06 0.15
C VAL A 101 7.66 0.11 0.12
N LEU A 102 8.88 0.62 0.32
CA LEU A 102 10.08 -0.20 0.40
C LEU A 102 10.02 -1.16 1.59
N HIS A 103 9.62 -0.68 2.77
CA HIS A 103 9.49 -1.51 3.97
C HIS A 103 8.49 -2.65 3.75
N VAL A 104 7.26 -2.34 3.34
CA VAL A 104 6.20 -3.34 3.08
C VAL A 104 6.62 -4.32 1.98
N SER A 105 7.31 -3.87 0.94
CA SER A 105 7.79 -4.76 -0.12
C SER A 105 8.87 -5.73 0.39
N THR A 106 9.81 -5.24 1.20
CA THR A 106 10.85 -6.10 1.77
C THR A 106 10.29 -7.14 2.72
N THR A 107 9.34 -6.79 3.60
CA THR A 107 8.70 -7.76 4.49
C THR A 107 7.85 -8.76 3.68
N LEU A 108 7.05 -8.29 2.72
CA LEU A 108 6.20 -9.17 1.91
C LEU A 108 6.99 -10.16 1.04
N ILE A 109 8.13 -9.75 0.46
CA ILE A 109 8.86 -10.57 -0.51
C ILE A 109 9.96 -11.40 0.16
N LEU A 110 10.70 -10.81 1.10
CA LEU A 110 11.89 -11.42 1.71
C LEU A 110 11.56 -12.16 3.01
N GLU A 111 10.60 -11.66 3.80
CA GLU A 111 10.23 -12.26 5.08
C GLU A 111 9.18 -13.39 4.92
N SER A 112 8.36 -13.36 3.87
CA SER A 112 7.41 -14.45 3.55
C SER A 112 8.09 -15.77 3.09
N SER A 113 9.42 -15.86 3.15
CA SER A 113 10.15 -17.05 2.76
C SER A 113 10.18 -18.04 3.92
N GLU A 114 9.40 -19.11 3.83
CA GLU A 114 9.46 -20.20 4.80
C GLU A 114 10.88 -20.77 4.90
N ALA A 115 11.38 -20.88 6.14
CA ALA A 115 12.63 -21.56 6.52
C ALA A 115 13.96 -20.96 6.01
N HIS A 116 14.18 -19.64 6.17
CA HIS A 116 15.51 -19.01 6.19
C HIS A 116 16.43 -19.32 4.97
N LYS A 117 15.88 -19.49 3.76
CA LYS A 117 16.68 -19.53 2.53
C LYS A 117 16.50 -18.22 1.76
N PHE A 118 17.56 -17.43 1.72
CA PHE A 118 17.66 -16.21 0.92
C PHE A 118 17.39 -16.55 -0.55
N ASN A 119 16.23 -16.12 -1.06
CA ASN A 119 15.82 -16.46 -2.42
C ASN A 119 16.33 -15.38 -3.39
N LEU A 120 17.54 -15.60 -3.92
CA LEU A 120 18.22 -14.70 -4.87
C LEU A 120 17.35 -14.40 -6.10
N ALA A 121 16.50 -15.34 -6.53
CA ALA A 121 15.58 -15.12 -7.65
C ALA A 121 14.56 -14.02 -7.35
N LYS A 122 14.05 -13.92 -6.12
CA LYS A 122 13.14 -12.83 -5.72
C LYS A 122 13.83 -11.46 -5.78
N ILE A 123 15.09 -11.38 -5.37
CA ILE A 123 15.87 -10.15 -5.42
C ILE A 123 16.19 -9.76 -6.87
N LEU A 124 16.55 -10.72 -7.72
CA LEU A 124 16.77 -10.48 -9.13
C LEU A 124 15.50 -9.98 -9.82
N VAL A 125 14.33 -10.54 -9.50
CA VAL A 125 13.04 -10.03 -10.03
C VAL A 125 12.77 -8.60 -9.58
N MET A 126 13.06 -8.23 -8.32
CA MET A 126 12.95 -6.84 -7.85
C MET A 126 13.91 -5.91 -8.60
N LEU A 127 15.16 -6.32 -8.81
CA LEU A 127 16.15 -5.54 -9.56
C LEU A 127 15.74 -5.37 -11.02
N ILE A 128 15.25 -6.42 -11.68
CA ILE A 128 14.72 -6.35 -13.04
C ILE A 128 13.53 -5.39 -13.10
N GLY A 129 12.60 -5.48 -12.14
CA GLY A 129 11.48 -4.56 -12.03
C GLY A 129 11.93 -3.10 -11.86
N ALA A 130 12.94 -2.85 -11.02
CA ALA A 130 13.50 -1.52 -10.81
C ALA A 130 14.17 -0.97 -12.09
N VAL A 131 14.92 -1.81 -12.81
CA VAL A 131 15.55 -1.45 -14.08
C VAL A 131 14.49 -1.14 -15.14
N LEU A 132 13.50 -2.01 -15.31
CA LEU A 132 12.40 -1.80 -16.27
C LEU A 132 11.61 -0.54 -15.96
N GLY A 133 11.30 -0.28 -14.68
CA GLY A 133 10.65 0.96 -14.25
C GLY A 133 11.45 2.20 -14.60
N GLY A 134 12.79 2.16 -14.40
CA GLY A 134 13.69 3.26 -14.78
C GLY A 134 13.82 3.50 -16.29
N PHE A 135 13.47 2.53 -17.13
CA PHE A 135 13.39 2.71 -18.59
C PHE A 135 12.02 3.19 -19.09
N LEU A 136 10.96 3.02 -18.29
CA LEU A 136 9.56 3.32 -18.63
C LEU A 136 9.10 4.72 -18.15
N VAL A 137 9.85 5.32 -17.22
CA VAL A 137 9.67 6.68 -16.67
C VAL A 137 10.68 7.61 -17.31
#